data_AF-A0A0S4U7H5-F1
#
_entry.id   AF-A0A0S4U7H5-F1
#
_cell.length_a   1.000
_cell.length_b   1.000
_cell.length_c   1.000
_cell.angle_alpha   90.00
_cell.angle_beta   90.00
_cell.angle_gamma   90.00
#
_symmetry.space_group_name_H-M   'P 1'
#
loop_
_entity.id
_entity.type
_entity.pdbx_description
1 polymer ?
#
loop_
_entity_poly.entity_id
_entity_poly.type
_entity_poly.pdbx_seq_one_letter_code
_entity_poly.pdbx_strand_id
1 'polypeptide(L)' 'MNTIKPLHLRGAEVDTLIGIGKTTRFSWQDPKSPYYDPTWPLPIRLGTRKTVYIADEVEAWLKARLLARS' A
#
# COMPACT_ATOMS: atom_id res chain seq x y z
N MET A 1 -20.85 9.32 -12.53
CA MET A 1 -19.60 10.05 -12.21
C MET A 1 -18.43 9.12 -12.51
N ASN A 2 -17.54 9.50 -13.44
CA ASN A 2 -16.31 8.72 -13.64
C ASN A 2 -15.33 9.10 -12.52
N THR A 3 -15.21 8.23 -11.53
CA THR A 3 -14.16 8.35 -10.51
C THR A 3 -12.83 8.10 -11.20
N ILE A 4 -12.09 9.18 -11.49
CA ILE A 4 -10.72 9.06 -12.00
C ILE A 4 -9.89 8.44 -10.87
N LYS A 5 -9.40 7.22 -11.11
CA LYS A 5 -8.49 6.56 -10.19
C LYS A 5 -7.18 7.37 -10.13
N PRO A 6 -6.70 7.79 -8.94
CA PRO A 6 -5.42 8.48 -8.83
C PRO A 6 -4.29 7.52 -9.21
N LEU A 7 -3.29 8.00 -9.94
CA LEU A 7 -2.12 7.19 -10.33
C LEU A 7 -1.30 6.75 -9.12
N HIS A 8 -1.25 7.60 -8.08
CA HIS A 8 -0.46 7.36 -6.88
C HIS A 8 -1.24 7.73 -5.60
N LEU A 9 -0.91 7.07 -4.50
CA LEU A 9 -1.49 7.29 -3.18
C LEU A 9 -0.39 7.67 -2.17
N ARG A 10 -0.62 8.65 -1.32
CA ARG A 10 0.21 8.91 -0.14
C ARG A 10 0.02 7.79 0.87
N GLY A 11 0.99 7.59 1.76
CA GLY A 11 0.88 6.57 2.81
C GLY A 11 -0.39 6.69 3.66
N ALA A 12 -0.83 7.91 3.98
CA ALA A 12 -2.08 8.13 4.70
C ALA A 12 -3.33 7.75 3.88
N GLU A 13 -3.31 7.95 2.56
CA GLU A 13 -4.42 7.52 1.68
C GLU A 13 -4.47 6.00 1.57
N VAL A 14 -3.30 5.33 1.55
CA VAL A 14 -3.22 3.87 1.61
C VAL A 14 -3.75 3.35 2.95
N ASP A 15 -3.38 3.99 4.06
CA ASP A 15 -3.87 3.68 5.40
C ASP A 15 -5.41 3.75 5.45
N THR A 16 -6.00 4.82 4.92
CA THR A 16 -7.46 4.99 4.82
C THR A 16 -8.11 4.00 3.86
N LEU A 17 -7.52 3.75 2.69
CA LEU A 17 -8.07 2.85 1.68
C LEU A 17 -8.21 1.41 2.20
N ILE A 18 -7.23 0.95 2.98
CA ILE A 18 -7.19 -0.42 3.49
C ILE A 18 -7.82 -0.51 4.90
N GLY A 19 -7.90 0.61 5.62
CA GLY A 19 -8.42 0.66 6.99
C GLY A 19 -7.38 0.22 8.03
N ILE A 20 -6.11 0.57 7.83
CA ILE A 20 -4.99 0.23 8.73
C ILE A 20 -4.33 1.46 9.32
N GLY A 21 -3.59 1.26 10.42
CA GLY A 21 -2.75 2.32 10.99
C GLY A 21 -1.41 2.45 10.28
N LYS A 22 -0.83 3.66 10.34
CA LYS A 22 0.52 3.98 9.84
C LYS A 22 1.58 2.97 10.29
N THR A 23 1.54 2.56 11.55
CA THR A 23 2.50 1.59 12.12
C THR A 23 2.41 0.25 11.40
N THR A 24 1.19 -0.27 11.20
CA THR A 24 0.95 -1.52 10.47
C THR A 24 1.55 -1.48 9.07
N ARG A 25 1.31 -0.38 8.33
CA ARG A 25 1.89 -0.19 7.00
C ARG A 25 3.43 -0.22 7.03
N PHE A 26 4.08 0.39 8.01
CA PHE A 26 5.54 0.32 8.13
C PHE A 26 6.02 -1.07 8.56
N SER A 27 5.31 -1.73 9.47
CA SER A 27 5.59 -3.09 9.92
C SER A 27 5.54 -4.11 8.78
N TRP A 28 4.68 -3.90 7.78
CA TRP A 28 4.61 -4.77 6.60
C TRP A 28 5.79 -4.58 5.64
N GLN A 29 6.43 -3.41 5.64
CA GLN A 29 7.58 -3.10 4.77
C GLN A 29 8.91 -3.53 5.37
N ASP A 30 9.02 -3.61 6.70
CA ASP A 30 10.28 -3.88 7.38
C ASP A 30 10.54 -5.39 7.44
N PRO A 31 11.60 -5.91 6.79
CA PRO A 31 11.94 -7.34 6.83
C PRO A 31 12.26 -7.88 8.22
N LYS A 32 12.56 -7.01 9.19
CA LYS A 32 12.84 -7.38 10.58
C LYS A 32 11.58 -7.46 11.43
N SER A 33 10.46 -6.95 10.93
CA SER A 33 9.17 -7.01 11.62
C SER A 33 8.61 -8.42 11.56
N PRO A 34 8.00 -8.94 12.66
CA PRO A 34 7.28 -10.22 12.62
C PRO A 34 6.05 -10.18 11.69
N TYR A 35 5.62 -8.99 11.29
CA TYR A 35 4.51 -8.77 10.36
C TYR A 35 4.99 -8.42 8.95
N TYR A 36 6.27 -8.64 8.63
CA TYR A 36 6.78 -8.37 7.29
C TYR A 36 5.95 -9.09 6.23
N ASP A 37 5.49 -8.36 5.23
CA ASP A 37 4.79 -8.92 4.09
C ASP A 37 5.63 -8.66 2.83
N PRO A 38 6.31 -9.69 2.28
CA PRO A 38 7.12 -9.53 1.07
C PRO A 38 6.26 -9.21 -0.17
N THR A 39 4.95 -9.42 -0.13
CA THR A 39 4.04 -9.09 -1.22
C THR A 39 3.54 -7.65 -1.16
N TRP A 40 3.73 -6.97 -0.02
CA TRP A 40 3.26 -5.60 0.18
C TRP A 40 3.98 -4.62 -0.76
N PRO A 41 3.25 -3.74 -1.47
CA PRO A 41 3.86 -2.76 -2.37
C PRO A 41 4.74 -1.79 -1.60
N LEU A 42 5.96 -1.57 -2.09
CA LEU A 42 6.89 -0.62 -1.51
C LEU A 42 6.65 0.78 -2.06
N PRO A 43 6.77 1.83 -1.22
CA PRO A 43 6.57 3.19 -1.70
C PRO A 43 7.72 3.64 -2.60
N ILE A 44 7.39 4.28 -3.71
CA ILE A 44 8.33 4.95 -4.59
C ILE A 44 8.65 6.36 -4.11
N ARG A 45 9.88 6.81 -4.35
CA ARG A 45 10.38 8.11 -3.92
C ARG A 45 10.23 9.12 -5.07
N LEU A 46 9.29 10.06 -4.95
CA LEU A 46 9.06 11.13 -5.95
C LEU A 46 9.98 12.33 -5.76
N GLY A 47 10.59 12.47 -4.58
CA GLY A 47 11.52 13.55 -4.28
C GLY A 47 12.15 13.37 -2.90
N THR A 48 12.92 14.36 -2.47
CA THR A 48 13.80 14.25 -1.28
C THR A 48 13.07 13.82 0.00
N ARG A 49 11.82 14.26 0.20
CA ARG A 49 11.00 13.98 1.40
C ARG A 49 9.64 13.35 1.08
N LYS A 50 9.36 13.02 -0.19
CA LYS A 50 8.04 12.57 -0.61
C LYS A 50 8.12 11.15 -1.17
N THR A 51 7.40 10.27 -0.51
CA THR A 51 7.14 8.91 -0.97
C THR A 51 5.64 8.72 -1.25
N VAL A 52 5.33 7.89 -2.24
CA VAL A 52 3.97 7.52 -2.64
C VAL A 52 3.93 6.04 -3.02
N TYR A 53 2.75 5.44 -3.00
CA TYR A 53 2.48 4.11 -3.49
C TYR A 53 1.79 4.21 -4.86
N ILE A 54 2.03 3.25 -5.74
CA ILE A 54 1.27 3.16 -6.99
C ILE A 54 -0.09 2.54 -6.69
N ALA A 55 -1.17 3.21 -7.11
CA ALA A 55 -2.52 2.78 -6.77
C ALA A 55 -2.88 1.42 -7.37
N ASP A 56 -2.32 1.09 -8.54
CA ASP A 56 -2.49 -0.21 -9.20
C ASP A 56 -1.84 -1.34 -8.39
N GLU A 57 -0.66 -1.12 -7.82
CA GLU A 57 0.04 -2.13 -7.01
C GLU A 57 -0.71 -2.41 -5.70
N VAL A 58 -1.21 -1.35 -5.04
CA VAL A 58 -2.02 -1.48 -3.82
C VAL A 58 -3.32 -2.24 -4.10
N GLU A 59 -3.98 -1.97 -5.23
CA GLU A 59 -5.18 -2.70 -5.63
C GLU A 59 -4.86 -4.17 -6.00
N ALA A 60 -3.79 -4.41 -6.74
CA ALA A 60 -3.35 -5.75 -7.11
C ALA A 60 -3.06 -6.62 -5.88
N TRP A 61 -2.41 -6.04 -4.87
CA TRP A 61 -2.17 -6.69 -3.59
C TRP A 61 -3.47 -7.06 -2.86
N LEU A 62 -4.46 -6.17 -2.85
CA LEU A 62 -5.76 -6.43 -2.23
C LEU A 62 -6.52 -7.55 -2.97
N LYS A 63 -6.48 -7.53 -4.31
CA LYS A 63 -7.07 -8.58 -5.16
C LYS A 63 -6.42 -9.94 -4.92
N ALA A 64 -5.10 -9.99 -4.79
CA ALA A 64 -4.38 -11.23 -4.51
C ALA A 64 -4.83 -11.86 -3.18
N ARG A 65 -5.05 -11.06 -2.14
CA ARG A 65 -5.60 -11.52 -0.86
C ARG A 65 -7.04 -11.99 -0.95
N LEU A 66 -7.86 -11.32 -1.76
CA LEU A 66 -9.23 -11.76 -2.01
C LEU A 66 -9.27 -13.14 -2.67
N LEU A 67 -8.41 -13.36 -3.67
CA LEU A 67 -8.28 -14.64 -4.37
C LEU A 67 -7.70 -15.75 -3.48
N ALA A 68 -6.78 -15.43 -2.58
CA ALA A 68 -6.25 -16.41 -1.62
C ALA A 68 -7.31 -16.86 -0.59
N ARG A 69 -8.41 -16.13 -0.44
CA ARG A 69 -9.53 -16.48 0.45
C ARG A 69 -10.55 -17.41 -0.20
N SER A 70 -10.62 -17.46 -1.53
CA SER A 70 -11.56 -18.29 -2.30
C SER A 70 -10.98 -19.66 -2.60
#